data_AF-M0FFR8-F1
#
_entry.id   AF-M0FFR8-F1
#
_cell.length_a   1.000
_cell.length_b   1.000
_cell.length_c   1.000
_cell.angle_alpha   90.00
_cell.angle_beta   90.00
_cell.angle_gamma   90.00
#
_symmetry.space_group_name_H-M   'P 1'
#
loop_
_entity.id
_entity.type
_entity.pdbx_description
1 polymer ?
#
loop_
_entity_poly.entity_id
_entity_poly.type
_entity_poly.pdbx_seq_one_letter_code
_entity_poly.pdbx_strand_id
1 'polypeptide(L)'
;MGDKPSSGEILGIPYNFERPSLGRLLSSYWQPGKGMLVEKPFGIGYTLNLANWRSWLVLAVAGGLYYQQQQSGGRDASGGHDEETDDGGDGPVEVIVDDD
;
A
#
# COMPACT_ATOMS: atom_id res chain seq x y z
N MET A 1 12.60 10.27 41.38
CA MET A 1 11.47 9.55 40.74
C MET A 1 12.08 8.34 40.06
N GLY A 2 11.57 7.13 40.30
CA GLY A 2 12.10 5.94 39.63
C GLY A 2 11.88 6.06 38.13
N ASP A 3 12.94 5.86 37.35
CA ASP A 3 12.89 5.86 35.90
C ASP A 3 11.84 4.84 35.45
N LYS A 4 10.79 5.32 34.76
CA LYS A 4 9.84 4.42 34.12
C LYS A 4 10.58 3.75 32.96
N PRO A 5 10.41 2.43 32.76
CA PRO A 5 11.06 1.75 31.64
C PRO A 5 10.57 2.35 30.32
N SER A 6 11.51 2.77 29.46
CA SER A 6 11.21 3.38 28.16
C SER A 6 10.73 2.37 27.11
N SER A 7 10.78 1.07 27.40
CA SER A 7 10.33 -0.01 26.53
C SER A 7 9.73 -1.16 27.36
N GLY A 8 8.91 -1.99 26.74
CA GLY A 8 8.26 -3.12 27.40
C GLY A 8 7.05 -3.63 26.62
N GLU A 9 6.14 -4.33 27.30
CA GLU A 9 4.90 -4.84 26.71
C GLU A 9 3.70 -4.44 27.57
N ILE A 10 2.60 -4.09 26.92
CA ILE A 10 1.31 -3.80 27.56
C ILE A 10 0.27 -4.69 26.88
N LEU A 11 -0.33 -5.62 27.65
CA LEU A 11 -1.31 -6.57 27.15
C LEU A 11 -0.80 -7.42 25.96
N GLY A 12 0.51 -7.73 25.94
CA GLY A 12 1.17 -8.44 24.84
C GLY A 12 1.48 -7.58 23.62
N ILE A 13 1.20 -6.28 23.66
CA ILE A 13 1.57 -5.33 22.60
C ILE A 13 2.89 -4.66 22.99
N PRO A 14 3.95 -4.75 22.17
CA PRO A 14 5.25 -4.16 22.47
C PRO A 14 5.18 -2.63 22.37
N TYR A 15 5.96 -1.95 23.20
CA TYR A 15 6.19 -0.51 23.10
C TYR A 15 7.69 -0.17 23.29
N ASN A 16 8.14 0.86 22.58
CA ASN A 16 9.48 1.40 22.71
C ASN A 16 9.48 2.92 22.48
N PHE A 17 9.83 3.68 23.51
CA PHE A 17 9.94 5.15 23.49
C PHE A 17 11.39 5.64 23.58
N GLU A 18 12.37 4.78 23.29
CA GLU A 18 13.75 5.21 23.08
C GLU A 18 13.85 6.17 21.89
N ARG A 19 14.91 7.00 21.86
CA ARG A 19 15.11 7.95 20.76
C ARG A 19 15.14 7.22 19.42
N PRO A 20 14.33 7.65 18.44
CA PRO A 20 14.30 7.03 17.13
C PRO A 20 15.61 7.28 16.39
N SER A 21 16.03 6.31 15.58
CA SER A 21 17.11 6.47 14.62
C SER A 21 16.74 5.85 13.27
N LEU A 22 17.20 6.47 12.19
CA LEU A 22 16.93 5.96 10.83
C LEU A 22 17.48 4.54 10.62
N GLY A 23 18.64 4.24 11.20
CA GLY A 23 19.22 2.90 11.14
C GLY A 23 18.33 1.84 11.79
N ARG A 24 17.78 2.13 12.98
CA ARG A 24 16.84 1.22 13.68
C ARG A 24 15.51 1.07 12.94
N LEU A 25 15.07 2.12 12.24
CA LEU A 25 13.91 2.05 11.36
C LEU A 25 14.13 1.06 10.22
N LEU A 26 15.16 1.28 9.41
CA LEU A 26 15.43 0.46 8.23
C LEU A 26 15.71 -1.00 8.63
N SER A 27 16.46 -1.23 9.70
CA SER A 27 16.69 -2.58 10.21
C SER A 27 15.42 -3.25 10.69
N SER A 28 14.44 -2.51 11.21
CA SER A 28 13.16 -3.09 11.62
C SER A 28 12.35 -3.62 10.44
N TYR A 29 12.44 -2.97 9.27
CA TYR A 29 11.79 -3.43 8.05
C TYR A 29 12.51 -4.60 7.38
N TRP A 30 13.80 -4.84 7.69
CA TRP A 30 14.57 -5.92 7.07
C TRP A 30 15.20 -6.86 8.13
N GLN A 31 14.43 -7.85 8.56
CA GLN A 31 14.83 -8.83 9.60
C GLN A 31 14.78 -10.26 9.05
N PRO A 32 15.82 -10.75 8.36
CA PRO A 32 15.83 -12.11 7.81
C PRO A 32 15.67 -13.17 8.92
N GLY A 33 14.97 -14.26 8.60
CA GLY A 33 14.71 -15.36 9.55
C GLY A 33 13.58 -15.09 10.55
N LYS A 34 13.01 -13.88 10.62
CA LYS A 34 11.83 -13.57 11.44
C LYS A 34 10.52 -13.68 10.65
N GLY A 35 9.41 -13.66 11.39
CA GLY A 35 8.05 -13.64 10.84
C GLY A 35 7.73 -12.39 10.02
N MET A 36 6.51 -12.35 9.46
CA MET A 36 6.01 -11.24 8.64
C MET A 36 5.76 -9.97 9.46
N LEU A 37 5.25 -10.12 10.69
CA LEU A 37 5.08 -9.02 11.64
C LEU A 37 6.22 -9.04 12.65
N VAL A 38 6.83 -7.88 12.86
CA VAL A 38 7.95 -7.69 13.79
C VAL A 38 7.68 -6.46 14.64
N GLU A 39 8.28 -6.40 15.82
CA GLU A 39 8.08 -5.28 16.74
C GLU A 39 8.54 -3.96 16.11
N LYS A 40 7.77 -2.91 16.33
CA LYS A 40 8.11 -1.58 15.83
C LYS A 40 9.28 -1.02 16.65
N PRO A 41 10.31 -0.44 16.01
CA PRO A 41 11.52 0.01 16.71
C PRO A 41 11.29 1.23 17.61
N PHE A 42 10.16 1.92 17.43
CA PHE A 42 9.66 2.97 18.30
C PHE A 42 8.13 3.08 18.23
N GLY A 43 7.53 3.66 19.26
CA GLY A 43 6.08 3.74 19.44
C GLY A 43 5.52 2.43 19.97
N ILE A 44 4.32 2.07 19.54
CA ILE A 44 3.56 0.94 20.05
C ILE A 44 3.20 0.01 18.87
N GLY A 45 3.33 -1.29 19.07
CA GLY A 45 2.84 -2.33 18.17
C GLY A 45 3.87 -2.91 17.20
N TYR A 46 3.37 -3.39 16.06
CA TYR A 46 4.14 -4.15 15.08
C TYR A 46 4.28 -3.41 13.76
N THR A 47 5.25 -3.83 12.96
CA THR A 47 5.51 -3.37 11.60
C THR A 47 5.71 -4.57 10.67
N LEU A 48 5.73 -4.31 9.36
CA LEU A 48 5.92 -5.32 8.33
C LEU A 48 7.40 -5.59 8.08
N ASN A 49 7.80 -6.86 8.03
CA ASN A 49 9.17 -7.29 7.74
C ASN A 49 9.34 -7.67 6.27
N LEU A 50 9.97 -6.80 5.48
CA LEU A 50 10.24 -6.98 4.05
C LEU A 50 11.26 -8.10 3.75
N ALA A 51 12.01 -8.57 4.75
CA ALA A 51 12.86 -9.75 4.57
C ALA A 51 12.05 -11.06 4.52
N ASN A 52 10.77 -11.04 4.90
CA ASN A 52 9.88 -12.20 4.80
C ASN A 52 9.12 -12.19 3.45
N TRP A 53 9.18 -13.29 2.71
CA TRP A 53 8.53 -13.41 1.40
C TRP A 53 7.01 -13.20 1.46
N ARG A 54 6.36 -13.55 2.59
CA ARG A 54 4.90 -13.34 2.77
C ARG A 54 4.53 -11.86 2.78
N SER A 55 5.43 -10.99 3.25
CA SER A 55 5.21 -9.54 3.24
C SER A 55 5.06 -9.02 1.81
N TRP A 56 5.83 -9.55 0.87
CA TRP A 56 5.71 -9.18 -0.55
C TRP A 56 4.40 -9.62 -1.17
N LEU A 57 3.87 -10.77 -0.75
CA LEU A 57 2.54 -11.22 -1.18
C LEU A 57 1.46 -10.25 -0.69
N VAL A 58 1.51 -9.85 0.58
CA VAL A 58 0.57 -8.84 1.13
C VAL A 58 0.68 -7.52 0.38
N LEU A 59 1.89 -7.04 0.10
CA LEU A 59 2.11 -5.81 -0.66
C LEU A 59 1.60 -5.93 -2.11
N ALA A 60 1.79 -7.08 -2.76
CA ALA A 60 1.29 -7.32 -4.10
C ALA A 60 -0.25 -7.32 -4.15
N VAL A 61 -0.91 -7.97 -3.18
CA VAL A 61 -2.37 -7.95 -3.07
C VAL A 61 -2.88 -6.55 -2.79
N ALA A 62 -2.31 -5.85 -1.81
CA ALA A 62 -2.70 -4.48 -1.49
C ALA A 62 -2.48 -3.53 -2.68
N GLY A 63 -1.35 -3.66 -3.39
CA GLY A 63 -1.05 -2.89 -4.59
C GLY A 63 -1.98 -3.20 -5.76
N GLY A 64 -2.32 -4.48 -5.97
CA GLY A 64 -3.27 -4.89 -7.00
C GLY A 64 -4.68 -4.36 -6.74
N LEU A 65 -5.16 -4.42 -5.49
CA LEU A 65 -6.44 -3.83 -5.09
C LEU A 65 -6.44 -2.31 -5.24
N TYR A 66 -5.34 -1.64 -4.88
CA TYR A 66 -5.19 -0.19 -5.06
C TYR A 66 -5.24 0.20 -6.55
N TYR A 67 -4.55 -0.55 -7.42
CA TYR A 67 -4.60 -0.32 -8.86
C TYR A 67 -6.01 -0.57 -9.44
N GLN A 68 -6.67 -1.65 -9.02
CA GLN A 68 -8.06 -1.94 -9.40
C GLN A 68 -8.99 -0.81 -8.98
N GLN A 69 -8.84 -0.28 -7.75
CA GLN A 69 -9.62 0.86 -7.27
C GLN A 69 -9.41 2.10 -8.15
N GLN A 70 -8.17 2.38 -8.54
CA GLN A 70 -7.83 3.50 -9.44
C GLN A 70 -8.49 3.36 -10.81
N GLN A 71 -8.47 2.16 -11.39
CA GLN A 71 -9.09 1.88 -12.68
C GLN A 71 -10.63 1.87 -12.61
N SER A 72 -11.19 1.51 -11.47
CA SER A 72 -12.64 1.54 -11.22
C SER A 72 -13.16 2.97 -11.03
N GLY A 73 -12.33 3.88 -10.50
CA GLY A 73 -12.63 5.31 -10.43
C GLY A 73 -12.32 6.09 -11.72
N GLY A 74 -11.65 5.45 -12.69
CA GLY A 74 -11.30 6.03 -14.00
C GLY A 74 -12.14 5.49 -15.16
N ARG A 75 -13.13 4.62 -14.92
CA ARG A 75 -13.96 4.03 -15.98
C ARG A 75 -14.98 5.02 -16.59
N ASP A 76 -15.02 6.25 -16.08
CA ASP A 76 -15.79 7.36 -16.62
C ASP A 76 -14.94 8.38 -17.43
N ALA A 77 -13.63 8.13 -17.63
CA ALA A 77 -12.76 9.03 -18.38
C ALA A 77 -11.92 8.29 -19.43
N SER A 78 -12.48 8.24 -20.64
CA SER A 78 -11.83 8.07 -21.96
C SER A 78 -11.03 6.79 -22.24
N GLY A 79 -11.63 5.93 -23.07
CA GLY A 79 -11.13 5.43 -24.36
C GLY A 79 -9.62 5.20 -24.56
N GLY A 80 -9.28 3.98 -24.99
CA GLY A 80 -7.98 3.66 -25.59
C GLY A 80 -7.50 2.24 -25.32
N HIS A 81 -8.23 1.22 -25.78
CA HIS A 81 -7.59 -0.03 -26.18
C HIS A 81 -8.01 -0.29 -27.62
N ASP A 82 -7.08 0.03 -28.53
CA ASP A 82 -7.15 -0.32 -29.94
C ASP A 82 -7.10 -1.85 -30.07
N GLU A 83 -8.24 -2.51 -29.84
CA GLU A 83 -8.54 -3.82 -30.41
C GLU A 83 -9.67 -3.59 -31.43
N GLU A 84 -9.31 -2.94 -32.53
CA GLU A 84 -10.13 -2.82 -33.73
C GLU A 84 -10.26 -4.22 -34.37
N THR A 85 -11.21 -5.00 -33.86
CA THR A 85 -11.89 -6.06 -34.61
C THR A 85 -13.35 -5.66 -34.70
N ASP A 86 -13.65 -4.98 -35.81
CA ASP A 86 -14.90 -5.01 -36.59
C ASP A 86 -16.14 -5.64 -35.92
N ASP A 87 -17.15 -4.81 -35.62
CA ASP A 87 -18.52 -4.93 -36.17
C ASP A 87 -19.56 -4.21 -35.28
N GLY A 88 -20.44 -3.42 -35.91
CA GLY A 88 -21.73 -3.02 -35.31
C GLY A 88 -21.79 -1.63 -34.68
N GLY A 89 -22.11 -0.63 -35.49
CA GLY A 89 -22.18 0.79 -35.13
C GLY A 89 -23.10 1.18 -33.97
N ASP A 90 -22.52 1.94 -33.04
CA ASP A 90 -23.18 2.99 -32.25
C ASP A 90 -22.10 4.00 -31.82
N GLY A 91 -21.52 4.69 -32.82
CA GLY A 91 -20.53 5.74 -32.60
C GLY A 91 -21.22 7.05 -32.20
N PRO A 92 -20.61 7.88 -31.33
CA PRO A 92 -21.19 9.15 -30.90
C PRO A 92 -21.52 10.04 -32.12
N VAL A 93 -22.78 10.41 -32.27
CA VAL A 93 -23.28 11.27 -33.35
C VAL A 93 -22.80 12.71 -33.12
N GLU A 94 -21.86 13.15 -33.95
CA GLU A 94 -21.39 14.52 -33.99
C GLU A 94 -22.43 15.42 -34.68
N VAL A 95 -23.00 16.37 -33.93
CA VAL A 95 -23.95 17.36 -34.46
C VAL A 95 -23.15 18.56 -34.95
N ILE A 96 -23.10 18.76 -36.27
CA ILE A 96 -22.59 19.97 -36.89
C ILE A 96 -23.70 21.02 -36.83
N VAL A 97 -23.41 22.17 -36.22
CA VAL A 97 -24.29 23.34 -36.23
C VAL A 97 -23.75 24.29 -37.28
N ASP A 98 -24.52 24.53 -38.35
CA ASP A 98 -24.22 25.58 -39.32
C ASP A 98 -24.63 26.93 -38.73
N ASP A 99 -23.68 27.85 -38.57
CA ASP A 99 -23.91 29.24 -38.16
C ASP A 99 -24.16 30.11 -39.41
N ASP A 100 -25.37 30.67 -39.53
CA ASP A 100 -25.79 31.65 -40.56
C ASP A 100 -25.34 33.09 -40.20
#